data_AF-A0A7J3FDN8-F1
#
_entry.id   AF-A0A7J3FDN8-F1
#
_cell.length_a   1.000
_cell.length_b   1.000
_cell.length_c   1.000
_cell.angle_alpha   90.00
_cell.angle_beta   90.00
_cell.angle_gamma   90.00
#
_symmetry.space_group_name_H-M   'P 1'
#
loop_
_entity.id
_entity.type
_entity.pdbx_description
1 polymer ?
#
loop_
_entity_poly.entity_id
_entity_poly.type
_entity_poly.pdbx_seq_one_letter_code
_entity_poly.pdbx_strand_id
1 'polypeptide(L)' 'MARVVAVCLSERKGVAKRNVGEAEVKENHGLVGDAHAGDPERQVSLLPLESINRMR' A
#
# COMPACT_ATOMS: atom_id res chain seq x y z
N MET A 1 -15.81 -5.78 -12.41
CA MET A 1 -15.03 -4.55 -12.15
C MET A 1 -14.41 -4.65 -10.76
N ALA A 2 -13.14 -4.28 -10.61
CA ALA A 2 -12.50 -4.17 -9.30
C ALA A 2 -12.70 -2.75 -8.73
N ARG A 3 -12.75 -2.63 -7.40
CA ARG A 3 -12.84 -1.36 -6.69
C ARG A 3 -11.74 -1.27 -5.64
N VAL A 4 -11.02 -0.15 -5.63
CA VAL A 4 -10.11 0.19 -4.54
C VAL A 4 -10.95 0.65 -3.35
N VAL A 5 -10.83 -0.05 -2.22
CA VAL A 5 -11.59 0.24 -0.99
C VAL A 5 -10.77 1.00 0.06
N ALA A 6 -9.44 0.94 -0.05
CA ALA A 6 -8.49 1.63 0.81
C ALA A 6 -7.17 1.83 0.09
N VAL A 7 -6.47 2.92 0.40
CA VAL A 7 -5.09 3.18 -0.03
C VAL A 7 -4.28 3.31 1.26
N CYS A 8 -3.30 2.43 1.47
CA CYS A 8 -2.62 2.32 2.75
C CYS A 8 -1.11 2.50 2.63
N LEU A 9 -0.51 3.22 3.58
CA LEU A 9 0.94 3.41 3.70
C LEU A 9 1.45 3.20 5.12
N SER A 10 2.74 2.92 5.25
CA SER A 10 3.49 2.91 6.52
C SER A 10 4.49 4.05 6.53
N GLU A 11 4.52 4.87 7.59
CA GLU A 11 5.50 5.95 7.74
C GLU A 11 6.93 5.42 7.95
N ARG A 12 7.09 4.24 8.55
CA ARG A 12 8.38 3.56 8.81
C ARG A 12 8.22 2.04 8.70
N LYS A 13 9.31 1.34 8.37
CA LYS A 13 9.32 -0.14 8.29
C LYS A 13 8.98 -0.75 9.66
N GLY A 14 8.23 -1.85 9.65
CA GLY A 14 7.77 -2.53 10.87
C GLY A 14 6.57 -1.88 11.55
N VAL A 15 6.08 -0.74 11.08
CA VAL A 15 4.85 -0.09 11.57
C VAL A 15 3.65 -0.51 10.72
N ALA A 16 2.52 -0.74 11.38
CA ALA A 16 1.26 -1.08 10.72
C ALA A 16 0.87 -0.01 9.69
N LYS A 17 0.38 -0.47 8.54
CA LYS A 17 -0.11 0.42 7.48
C LYS A 17 -1.39 1.10 7.92
N ARG A 18 -1.55 2.37 7.56
CA ARG A 18 -2.76 3.15 7.79
C ARG A 18 -3.43 3.51 6.47
N ASN A 19 -4.76 3.44 6.43
CA ASN A 19 -5.55 3.94 5.30
C ASN A 19 -5.45 5.48 5.25
N VAL A 20 -4.97 6.01 4.13
CA VAL A 20 -4.83 7.44 3.84
C VAL A 20 -5.84 7.95 2.83
N GLY A 21 -6.69 7.07 2.27
CA GLY A 21 -7.74 7.42 1.32
C GLY A 21 -7.24 7.63 -0.11
N GLU A 22 -6.16 8.38 -0.27
CA GLU A 22 -5.49 8.65 -1.54
C GLU A 22 -3.98 8.76 -1.36
N ALA A 23 -3.24 8.53 -2.44
CA ALA A 23 -1.78 8.68 -2.46
C ALA A 23 -1.27 8.89 -3.90
N GLU A 24 -0.12 9.52 -4.02
CA GLU A 24 0.59 9.66 -5.29
C GLU A 24 1.44 8.41 -5.56
N VAL A 25 1.26 7.82 -6.75
CA VAL A 25 2.13 6.75 -7.26
C VAL A 25 3.15 7.37 -8.19
N LYS A 26 4.43 7.28 -7.82
CA LYS A 26 5.54 7.73 -8.66
C LYS A 26 6.21 6.55 -9.35
N GLU A 27 6.42 6.68 -10.66
CA GLU A 27 7.07 5.66 -11.48
C GLU A 27 8.47 5.31 -10.92
N ASN A 28 8.81 4.02 -10.92
CA ASN A 28 10.09 3.52 -10.42
C ASN A 28 10.36 3.82 -8.94
N HIS A 29 9.30 4.13 -8.18
CA HIS A 29 9.38 4.48 -6.77
C HIS A 29 8.25 3.84 -5.94
N GLY A 30 7.00 3.89 -6.40
CA GLY A 30 5.84 3.44 -5.63
C GLY A 30 5.10 4.59 -4.96
N LEU A 31 4.47 4.32 -3.83
CA LEU A 31 3.66 5.32 -3.11
C LEU A 31 4.54 6.36 -2.40
N VAL A 32 4.40 7.63 -2.76
CA VAL A 32 5.16 8.72 -2.14
C VAL A 32 4.87 8.77 -0.64
N GLY A 33 5.92 8.69 0.17
CA GLY A 33 5.84 8.70 1.64
C GLY A 33 5.64 7.33 2.29
N ASP A 34 5.50 6.23 1.52
CA ASP A 34 5.53 4.89 2.09
C ASP A 34 6.97 4.43 2.39
N ALA A 35 7.18 3.77 3.53
CA ALA A 35 8.48 3.29 3.97
C ALA A 35 9.11 2.20 3.09
N HIS A 36 8.34 1.63 2.15
CA HIS A 36 8.80 0.65 1.16
C HIS A 36 9.00 1.28 -0.23
N ALA A 37 8.73 2.58 -0.41
CA ALA A 37 8.96 3.24 -1.67
C ALA A 37 10.47 3.29 -2.02
N GLY A 38 10.78 3.24 -3.31
CA GLY A 38 12.13 3.08 -3.84
C GLY A 38 12.58 1.62 -3.95
N ASP A 39 11.74 0.65 -3.59
CA ASP A 39 11.99 -0.77 -3.82
C ASP A 39 11.79 -1.11 -5.32
N PRO A 40 12.84 -1.56 -6.03
CA PRO A 40 12.77 -1.80 -7.47
C PRO A 40 11.91 -3.01 -7.84
N GLU A 41 11.75 -4.00 -6.95
CA GLU A 41 11.02 -5.23 -7.24
C GLU A 41 9.52 -5.10 -6.89
N ARG A 42 9.17 -4.30 -5.87
CA ARG A 42 7.78 -4.21 -5.39
C ARG A 42 7.36 -2.80 -4.97
N GLN A 43 6.97 -2.00 -5.95
CA GLN A 43 6.54 -0.61 -5.77
C GLN A 43 5.16 -0.45 -5.13
N VAL A 44 4.21 -1.34 -5.46
CA VAL A 44 2.85 -1.34 -4.91
C VAL A 44 2.44 -2.78 -4.62
N SER A 45 1.74 -3.00 -3.51
CA SER A 45 1.15 -4.30 -3.17
C SER A 45 -0.37 -4.19 -3.22
N LEU A 46 -1.03 -5.12 -3.90
CA LEU A 46 -2.48 -5.23 -3.92
C LEU A 46 -2.90 -6.39 -3.01
N LEU A 47 -3.79 -6.09 -2.06
CA LEU A 47 -4.33 -7.06 -1.13
C LEU A 47 -5.83 -7.24 -1.39
N PRO A 48 -6.29 -8.45 -1.73
CA PRO A 48 -7.72 -8.72 -1.87
C PRO A 48 -8.43 -8.59 -0.53
N LEU A 49 -9.63 -8.01 -0.53
CA LEU A 49 -10.40 -7.80 0.69
C LEU A 49 -10.74 -9.12 1.39
N GLU A 50 -10.98 -10.19 0.63
CA GLU A 50 -11.20 -11.54 1.17
C GLU A 50 -9.98 -12.10 1.92
N SER A 51 -8.76 -11.73 1.52
CA SER A 51 -7.54 -12.16 2.22
C SER A 51 -7.40 -11.43 3.56
N ILE A 52 -7.73 -10.13 3.58
CA ILE A 52 -7.74 -9.32 4.82
C ILE A 52 -8.81 -9.85 5.77
N ASN A 53 -10.00 -10.17 5.27
CA ASN A 53 -11.11 -10.68 6.10
C ASN A 53 -10.80 -12.03 6.77
N ARG A 54 -9.93 -12.86 6.20
CA ARG A 54 -9.48 -14.12 6.82
C ARG A 54 -8.49 -13.94 7.97
N MET A 55 -7.81 -12.79 8.02
CA MET A 55 -6.81 -12.48 9.06
C MET A 55 -7.42 -11.79 10.29
N ARG A 56 -8.73 -11.55 10.29
CA ARG A 56 -9.47 -10.94 11.41
C ARG A 56 -9.84 -11.94 12.49
#